data_AF-A0AAX3VWM4-F1
#
_entry.id   AF-A0AAX3VWM4-F1
#
_cell.length_a   1.000
_cell.length_b   1.000
_cell.length_c   1.000
_cell.angle_alpha   90.00
_cell.angle_beta   90.00
_cell.angle_gamma   90.00
#
_symmetry.space_group_name_H-M   'P 1'
#
loop_
_entity.id
_entity.type
_entity.pdbx_description
1 polymer ?
#
loop_
_entity_poly.entity_id
_entity_poly.type
_entity_poly.pdbx_seq_one_letter_code
_entity_poly.pdbx_strand_id
1 'polypeptide(L)'
;MTRNFRQGIWFAWLLGLAMPIWAAQQPTFTSRQPATVEGTLNFASMQYWIETATGEHIMLTPEEEDEPLLLKKISQPVSLNGFKDTYSDGSIYFVPTFAPTPSSSSPFTIVKNDDYSIEIQQGEEVLQRTEEYDAIKIKHQLPLPNGQAVLFELYSGGVACPLLYQLAVAQQGALTMLSRPFGTCSDLGKFSHDANGFALDLPGNPSERWVWDSSSMTLRKQS
;
A
#
# COMPACT_ATOMS: atom_id res chain seq x y z
N MET A 1 -77.28 40.96 -10.06
CA MET A 1 -75.86 41.20 -10.39
C MET A 1 -75.01 40.76 -9.21
N THR A 2 -74.39 39.60 -9.36
CA THR A 2 -73.64 38.84 -8.36
C THR A 2 -72.16 39.21 -8.41
N ARG A 3 -71.52 39.43 -7.25
CA ARG A 3 -70.06 39.49 -7.15
C ARG A 3 -69.54 38.99 -5.79
N ASN A 4 -68.96 37.79 -5.87
CA ASN A 4 -67.70 37.32 -5.27
C ASN A 4 -67.45 37.50 -3.77
N PHE A 5 -67.36 36.38 -3.04
CA PHE A 5 -66.11 35.94 -2.39
C PHE A 5 -66.27 34.49 -1.89
N ARG A 6 -65.54 33.53 -2.46
CA ARG A 6 -65.31 32.21 -1.86
C ARG A 6 -63.84 31.88 -1.96
N GLN A 7 -63.21 31.77 -0.80
CA GLN A 7 -61.85 31.28 -0.62
C GLN A 7 -61.79 29.80 -1.04
N GLY A 8 -60.94 29.50 -2.02
CA GLY A 8 -60.60 28.14 -2.42
C GLY A 8 -59.20 27.82 -1.93
N ILE A 9 -59.11 26.88 -0.98
CA ILE A 9 -57.87 26.28 -0.51
C ILE A 9 -57.34 25.38 -1.64
N TRP A 10 -56.20 25.76 -2.23
CA TRP A 10 -55.47 24.94 -3.20
C TRP A 10 -54.43 24.10 -2.45
N PHE A 11 -54.72 22.81 -2.26
CA PHE A 11 -53.70 21.81 -1.89
C PHE A 11 -53.10 21.26 -3.20
N ALA A 12 -51.88 21.70 -3.50
CA ALA A 12 -51.10 21.17 -4.61
C ALA A 12 -50.65 19.74 -4.29
N TRP A 13 -51.09 18.77 -5.10
CA TRP A 13 -50.53 17.43 -5.13
C TRP A 13 -49.20 17.47 -5.89
N LEU A 14 -48.08 17.40 -5.15
CA LEU A 14 -46.76 17.09 -5.69
C LEU A 14 -46.65 15.55 -5.83
N LEU A 15 -46.89 15.05 -7.04
CA LEU A 15 -46.49 13.71 -7.44
C LEU A 15 -44.96 13.66 -7.47
N GLY A 16 -44.36 13.10 -6.42
CA GLY A 16 -42.95 12.76 -6.39
C GLY A 16 -42.66 11.66 -7.40
N LEU A 17 -42.02 12.02 -8.51
CA LEU A 17 -41.27 11.10 -9.34
C LEU A 17 -40.08 10.62 -8.53
N ALA A 18 -40.22 9.50 -7.82
CA ALA A 18 -39.10 8.75 -7.31
C ALA A 18 -38.34 8.17 -8.51
N MET A 19 -37.28 8.84 -8.96
CA MET A 19 -36.34 8.21 -9.88
C MET A 19 -35.64 7.06 -9.15
N PRO A 20 -35.65 5.83 -9.67
CA PRO A 20 -34.84 4.77 -9.11
C PRO A 20 -33.37 5.16 -9.29
N ILE A 21 -32.65 5.31 -8.18
CA ILE A 21 -31.20 5.38 -8.18
C ILE A 21 -30.74 3.99 -8.59
N TRP A 22 -30.46 3.78 -9.86
CA TRP A 22 -29.84 2.56 -10.34
C TRP A 22 -28.39 2.61 -9.84
N ALA A 23 -28.10 1.88 -8.76
CA ALA A 23 -26.73 1.62 -8.36
C ALA A 23 -26.07 0.89 -9.54
N ALA A 24 -25.16 1.57 -10.24
CA ALA A 24 -24.36 0.93 -11.28
C ALA A 24 -23.64 -0.25 -10.62
N GLN A 25 -24.00 -1.47 -11.02
CA GLN A 25 -23.34 -2.67 -10.53
C GLN A 25 -21.88 -2.58 -10.97
N GLN A 26 -20.95 -2.65 -10.01
CA GLN A 26 -19.54 -2.71 -10.34
C GLN A 26 -19.27 -3.97 -11.18
N PRO A 27 -18.45 -3.86 -12.23
CA PRO A 27 -18.19 -4.98 -13.12
C PRO A 27 -17.48 -6.09 -12.34
N THR A 28 -17.89 -7.34 -12.58
CA THR A 28 -17.34 -8.50 -11.88
C THR A 28 -16.19 -9.09 -12.67
N PHE A 29 -15.16 -9.55 -11.96
CA PHE A 29 -14.03 -10.25 -12.57
C PHE A 29 -14.52 -11.49 -13.32
N THR A 30 -14.03 -11.68 -14.55
CA THR A 30 -14.43 -12.78 -15.44
C THR A 30 -13.28 -13.75 -15.71
N SER A 31 -12.10 -13.24 -16.07
CA SER A 31 -10.96 -14.10 -16.42
C SER A 31 -9.62 -13.40 -16.22
N ARG A 32 -8.57 -14.21 -16.05
CA ARG A 32 -7.17 -13.78 -15.92
C ARG A 32 -6.30 -14.58 -16.88
N GLN A 33 -5.49 -13.91 -17.69
CA GLN A 33 -4.59 -14.55 -18.66
C GLN A 33 -3.16 -13.97 -18.55
N PRO A 34 -2.11 -14.81 -18.51
CA PRO A 34 -0.73 -14.32 -18.53
C PRO A 34 -0.45 -13.51 -19.80
N ALA A 35 0.24 -12.39 -19.66
CA ALA A 35 0.60 -11.53 -20.78
C ALA A 35 1.89 -10.75 -20.52
N THR A 36 2.56 -10.38 -21.60
CA THR A 36 3.66 -9.41 -21.60
C THR A 36 3.23 -8.22 -22.42
N VAL A 37 3.44 -7.01 -21.88
CA VAL A 37 3.08 -5.75 -22.53
C VAL A 37 4.32 -4.88 -22.68
N GLU A 38 4.55 -4.42 -23.90
CA GLU A 38 5.68 -3.57 -24.26
C GLU A 38 5.19 -2.21 -24.78
N GLY A 39 5.86 -1.13 -24.38
CA GLY A 39 5.52 0.22 -24.83
C GLY A 39 6.09 1.29 -23.92
N THR A 40 5.58 2.51 -24.05
CA THR A 40 5.97 3.64 -23.20
C THR A 40 5.04 3.72 -22.00
N LEU A 41 5.61 3.70 -20.78
CA LEU A 41 4.83 3.85 -19.56
C LEU A 41 4.43 5.31 -19.35
N ASN A 42 3.17 5.56 -19.08
CA ASN A 42 2.60 6.87 -18.82
C ASN A 42 1.77 6.86 -17.54
N PHE A 43 1.61 8.05 -16.96
CA PHE A 43 0.79 8.27 -15.78
C PHE A 43 0.12 9.64 -15.85
N ALA A 44 -1.19 9.68 -15.68
CA ALA A 44 -1.98 10.89 -15.56
C ALA A 44 -3.31 10.56 -14.88
N SER A 45 -3.89 11.53 -14.19
CA SER A 45 -5.21 11.39 -13.55
C SER A 45 -5.34 10.15 -12.66
N MET A 46 -4.28 9.84 -11.90
CA MET A 46 -4.20 8.67 -11.00
C MET A 46 -4.28 7.30 -11.70
N GLN A 47 -3.98 7.23 -12.98
CA GLN A 47 -4.02 6.00 -13.74
C GLN A 47 -2.73 5.80 -14.53
N TYR A 48 -2.18 4.59 -14.44
CA TYR A 48 -1.05 4.15 -15.24
C TYR A 48 -1.56 3.53 -16.54
N TRP A 49 -0.84 3.77 -17.64
CA TRP A 49 -1.05 3.03 -18.87
C TRP A 49 0.24 2.82 -19.65
N ILE A 50 0.26 1.77 -20.46
CA ILE A 50 1.29 1.57 -21.48
C ILE A 50 0.70 1.96 -22.83
N GLU A 51 1.40 2.86 -23.52
CA GLU A 51 1.15 3.15 -24.93
C GLU A 51 2.04 2.23 -25.78
N THR A 52 1.41 1.30 -26.48
CA THR A 52 2.10 0.33 -27.34
C THR A 52 2.56 0.96 -28.65
N ALA A 53 3.45 0.29 -29.39
CA ALA A 53 3.89 0.74 -30.71
C ALA A 53 2.75 0.84 -31.74
N THR A 54 1.63 0.13 -31.52
CA THR A 54 0.42 0.20 -32.35
C THR A 54 -0.54 1.33 -31.96
N GLY A 55 -0.21 2.11 -30.93
CA GLY A 55 -1.05 3.19 -30.40
C GLY A 55 -2.18 2.72 -29.48
N GLU A 56 -2.19 1.44 -29.08
CA GLU A 56 -3.13 0.93 -28.07
C GLU A 56 -2.74 1.41 -26.68
N HIS A 57 -3.74 1.84 -25.89
CA HIS A 57 -3.58 2.23 -24.49
C HIS A 57 -4.02 1.08 -23.58
N ILE A 58 -3.07 0.45 -22.90
CA ILE A 58 -3.34 -0.64 -21.97
C ILE A 58 -3.29 -0.08 -20.55
N MET A 59 -4.43 -0.06 -19.86
CA MET A 59 -4.53 0.43 -18.47
C MET A 59 -3.85 -0.55 -17.52
N LEU A 60 -3.12 -0.01 -16.55
CA LEU A 60 -2.44 -0.78 -15.51
C LEU A 60 -3.18 -0.67 -14.18
N THR A 61 -3.22 -1.80 -13.47
CA THR A 61 -3.69 -1.88 -12.08
C THR A 61 -2.57 -2.50 -11.24
N PRO A 62 -1.53 -1.73 -10.87
CA PRO A 62 -0.44 -2.25 -10.06
C PRO A 62 -0.88 -2.51 -8.62
N GLU A 63 -0.19 -3.41 -7.94
CA GLU A 63 -0.28 -3.51 -6.49
C GLU A 63 0.40 -2.30 -5.84
N GLU A 64 -0.06 -1.89 -4.66
CA GLU A 64 0.43 -0.69 -3.97
C GLU A 64 1.94 -0.77 -3.68
N GLU A 65 2.44 -1.96 -3.38
CA GLU A 65 3.86 -2.22 -3.13
C GLU A 65 4.77 -2.00 -4.36
N ASP A 66 4.21 -2.13 -5.56
CA ASP A 66 4.93 -2.02 -6.83
C ASP A 66 4.90 -0.63 -7.44
N GLU A 67 4.02 0.26 -6.97
CA GLU A 67 3.87 1.61 -7.49
C GLU A 67 5.20 2.40 -7.55
N PRO A 68 6.09 2.34 -6.52
CA PRO A 68 7.39 3.00 -6.57
C PRO A 68 8.31 2.53 -7.72
N LEU A 69 8.14 1.30 -8.22
CA LEU A 69 8.89 0.77 -9.35
C LEU A 69 8.42 1.39 -10.67
N LEU A 70 7.11 1.63 -10.79
CA LEU A 70 6.49 2.25 -11.97
C LEU A 70 6.77 3.75 -12.06
N LEU A 71 6.69 4.47 -10.93
CA LEU A 71 6.98 5.92 -10.89
C LEU A 71 8.36 6.27 -11.47
N LYS A 72 9.36 5.43 -11.22
CA LYS A 72 10.74 5.61 -11.73
C LYS A 72 10.86 5.41 -13.24
N LYS A 73 9.84 4.83 -13.88
CA LYS A 73 9.83 4.42 -15.30
C LYS A 73 8.86 5.25 -16.15
N ILE A 74 8.21 6.28 -15.59
CA ILE A 74 7.32 7.16 -16.35
C ILE A 74 8.09 7.79 -17.53
N SER A 75 7.45 7.82 -18.69
CA SER A 75 7.98 8.29 -19.97
C SER A 75 9.18 7.48 -20.51
N GLN A 76 9.41 6.27 -19.99
CA GLN A 76 10.44 5.36 -20.47
C GLN A 76 9.81 4.15 -21.19
N PRO A 77 10.53 3.55 -22.15
CA PRO A 77 10.13 2.26 -22.71
C PRO A 77 10.24 1.18 -21.63
N VAL A 78 9.21 0.34 -21.53
CA VAL A 78 9.11 -0.77 -20.59
C VAL A 78 8.65 -2.04 -21.29
N SER A 79 9.03 -3.18 -20.73
CA SER A 79 8.47 -4.50 -21.03
C SER A 79 8.07 -5.11 -19.70
N LEU A 80 6.77 -5.20 -19.45
CA LEU A 80 6.22 -5.71 -18.19
C LEU A 80 5.57 -7.08 -18.42
N ASN A 81 5.91 -8.04 -17.57
CA ASN A 81 5.20 -9.31 -17.47
C ASN A 81 4.06 -9.15 -16.47
N GLY A 82 3.01 -9.96 -16.59
CA GLY A 82 1.89 -9.94 -15.67
C GLY A 82 0.68 -10.66 -16.22
N PHE A 83 -0.50 -10.12 -15.92
CA PHE A 83 -1.77 -10.70 -16.31
C PHE A 83 -2.71 -9.67 -16.91
N LYS A 84 -3.52 -10.08 -17.90
CA LYS A 84 -4.70 -9.34 -18.35
C LYS A 84 -5.93 -9.86 -17.60
N ASP A 85 -6.54 -9.00 -16.82
CA ASP A 85 -7.81 -9.24 -16.15
C ASP A 85 -8.95 -8.68 -16.98
N THR A 86 -9.91 -9.54 -17.30
CA THR A 86 -11.13 -9.17 -18.04
C THR A 86 -12.31 -9.15 -17.08
N TYR A 87 -13.14 -8.12 -17.19
CA TYR A 87 -14.34 -7.94 -16.36
C TYR A 87 -15.62 -8.12 -17.19
N SER A 88 -16.76 -8.25 -16.51
CA SER A 88 -18.07 -8.57 -17.09
C SER A 88 -18.59 -7.52 -18.07
N ASP A 89 -18.09 -6.29 -17.98
CA ASP A 89 -18.39 -5.17 -18.89
C ASP A 89 -17.47 -5.14 -20.13
N GLY A 90 -16.56 -6.12 -20.25
CA GLY A 90 -15.58 -6.19 -21.34
C GLY A 90 -14.34 -5.33 -21.12
N SER A 91 -14.24 -4.62 -19.99
CA SER A 91 -13.01 -3.89 -19.65
C SER A 91 -11.85 -4.84 -19.38
N ILE A 92 -10.66 -4.44 -19.82
CA ILE A 92 -9.42 -5.21 -19.67
C ILE A 92 -8.40 -4.33 -18.98
N TYR A 93 -7.82 -4.84 -17.90
CA TYR A 93 -6.74 -4.20 -17.16
C TYR A 93 -5.53 -5.11 -17.09
N PHE A 94 -4.35 -4.52 -17.19
CA PHE A 94 -3.10 -5.24 -17.03
C PHE A 94 -2.59 -5.11 -15.60
N VAL A 95 -2.44 -6.25 -14.92
CA VAL A 95 -1.85 -6.34 -13.59
C VAL A 95 -0.38 -6.72 -13.78
N PRO A 96 0.57 -5.77 -13.68
CA PRO A 96 1.99 -6.07 -13.81
C PRO A 96 2.44 -6.97 -12.66
N THR A 97 3.37 -7.88 -12.96
CA THR A 97 4.06 -8.70 -11.98
C THR A 97 5.52 -8.35 -12.04
N PHE A 98 6.05 -7.83 -10.94
CA PHE A 98 7.47 -7.58 -10.81
C PHE A 98 8.11 -8.84 -10.24
N ALA A 99 9.30 -9.18 -10.75
CA ALA A 99 10.08 -10.21 -10.10
C ALA A 99 10.23 -9.78 -8.63
N PRO A 100 9.94 -10.66 -7.66
CA PRO A 100 10.19 -10.33 -6.27
C PRO A 100 11.64 -9.87 -6.21
N THR A 101 11.85 -8.63 -5.77
CA THR A 101 13.17 -8.19 -5.30
C THR A 101 13.62 -9.31 -4.39
N PRO A 102 14.76 -10.00 -4.64
CA PRO A 102 15.03 -11.32 -4.09
C PRO A 102 14.65 -11.30 -2.62
N SER A 103 13.54 -11.96 -2.32
CA SER A 103 13.07 -12.16 -0.98
C SER A 103 14.05 -13.15 -0.39
N SER A 104 15.21 -12.63 0.02
CA SER A 104 15.98 -13.21 1.10
C SER A 104 14.95 -13.57 2.14
N SER A 105 14.73 -14.85 2.40
CA SER A 105 13.80 -15.25 3.45
C SER A 105 14.23 -14.47 4.69
N SER A 106 13.32 -13.63 5.20
CA SER A 106 13.60 -12.86 6.40
C SER A 106 14.07 -13.85 7.47
N PRO A 107 15.17 -13.58 8.22
CA PRO A 107 15.53 -14.39 9.37
C PRO A 107 14.48 -14.26 10.47
N PHE A 108 13.54 -13.31 10.33
CA PHE A 108 12.43 -13.10 11.22
C PHE A 108 11.14 -13.73 10.72
N THR A 109 10.44 -14.40 11.63
CA THR A 109 9.08 -14.93 11.46
C THR A 109 8.12 -14.11 12.33
N ILE A 110 6.93 -13.82 11.79
CA ILE A 110 5.86 -13.18 12.54
C ILE A 110 4.79 -14.24 12.82
N VAL A 111 4.58 -14.57 14.09
CA VAL A 111 3.63 -15.60 14.52
C VAL A 111 2.49 -14.92 15.27
N LYS A 112 1.24 -15.16 14.85
CA LYS A 112 0.06 -14.76 15.60
C LYS A 112 -0.44 -15.97 16.38
N ASN A 113 -0.41 -15.87 17.70
CA ASN A 113 -0.88 -16.93 18.58
C ASN A 113 -2.40 -16.81 18.81
N ASP A 114 -3.01 -17.91 19.25
CA ASP A 114 -4.45 -17.96 19.57
C ASP A 114 -4.84 -17.04 20.74
N ASP A 115 -3.88 -16.68 21.60
CA ASP A 115 -4.05 -15.77 22.73
C ASP A 115 -4.04 -14.27 22.32
N TYR A 116 -4.29 -13.96 21.04
CA TYR A 116 -4.25 -12.62 20.46
C TYR A 116 -2.89 -11.90 20.53
N SER A 117 -1.83 -12.57 20.99
CA SER A 117 -0.47 -12.03 20.95
C SER A 117 0.20 -12.27 19.59
N ILE A 118 1.02 -11.31 19.17
CA ILE A 118 1.89 -11.41 18.00
C ILE A 118 3.34 -11.49 18.49
N GLU A 119 4.08 -12.43 17.93
CA GLU A 119 5.50 -12.63 18.19
C GLU A 119 6.35 -12.31 16.97
N ILE A 120 7.44 -11.59 17.20
CA ILE A 120 8.56 -11.48 16.27
C ILE A 120 9.61 -12.49 16.75
N GLN A 121 9.90 -13.48 15.91
CA GLN A 121 10.84 -14.55 16.21
C GLN A 121 12.03 -14.52 15.26
N GLN A 122 13.17 -15.04 15.69
CA GLN A 122 14.30 -15.36 14.82
C GLN A 122 14.72 -16.82 15.08
N GLY A 123 14.43 -17.71 14.13
CA GLY A 123 14.53 -19.15 14.39
C GLY A 123 13.57 -19.56 15.52
N GLU A 124 14.11 -20.14 16.59
CA GLU A 124 13.33 -20.54 17.78
C GLU A 124 13.29 -19.45 18.87
N GLU A 125 14.03 -18.35 18.72
CA GLU A 125 14.09 -17.27 19.71
C GLU A 125 12.94 -16.28 19.51
N VAL A 126 12.19 -16.01 20.59
CA VAL A 126 11.17 -14.95 20.62
C VAL A 126 11.84 -13.63 21.00
N LEU A 127 11.94 -12.71 20.04
CA LEU A 127 12.56 -11.39 20.24
C LEU A 127 11.61 -10.41 20.89
N GLN A 128 10.33 -10.47 20.52
CA GLN A 128 9.27 -9.65 21.09
C GLN A 128 7.95 -10.42 21.03
N ARG A 129 7.17 -10.36 22.13
CA ARG A 129 5.76 -10.75 22.19
C ARG A 129 4.95 -9.52 22.56
N THR A 130 3.85 -9.27 21.87
CA THR A 130 2.99 -8.09 22.12
C THR A 130 1.52 -8.40 21.85
N GLU A 131 0.63 -7.78 22.63
CA GLU A 131 -0.82 -7.77 22.43
C GLU A 131 -1.31 -6.37 21.98
N GLU A 132 -0.39 -5.42 21.80
CA GLU A 132 -0.71 -4.02 21.52
C GLU A 132 -1.11 -3.75 20.06
N TYR A 133 -0.84 -4.71 19.16
CA TYR A 133 -1.00 -4.54 17.72
C TYR A 133 -1.94 -5.59 17.14
N ASP A 134 -2.83 -5.17 16.24
CA ASP A 134 -3.74 -6.03 15.49
C ASP A 134 -3.01 -6.90 14.47
N ALA A 135 -1.94 -6.33 13.89
CA ALA A 135 -1.07 -6.99 12.92
C ALA A 135 0.36 -6.41 12.96
N ILE A 136 1.34 -7.26 12.67
CA ILE A 136 2.71 -6.85 12.34
C ILE A 136 3.01 -7.36 10.93
N LYS A 137 3.59 -6.51 10.08
CA LYS A 137 4.00 -6.88 8.72
C LYS A 137 5.44 -6.47 8.47
N ILE A 138 6.11 -7.16 7.54
CA ILE A 138 7.41 -6.72 7.03
C ILE A 138 7.18 -5.67 5.95
N LYS A 139 7.66 -4.44 6.18
CA LYS A 139 7.64 -3.36 5.19
C LYS A 139 8.81 -3.41 4.24
N HIS A 140 10.00 -3.68 4.77
CA HIS A 140 11.22 -3.71 3.95
C HIS A 140 12.26 -4.64 4.54
N GLN A 141 13.04 -5.26 3.67
CA GLN A 141 14.17 -6.10 4.04
C GLN A 141 15.40 -5.59 3.29
N LEU A 142 16.45 -5.23 4.04
CA LEU A 142 17.73 -4.84 3.48
C LEU A 142 18.77 -5.93 3.75
N PRO A 143 19.35 -6.55 2.69
CA PRO A 143 20.49 -7.44 2.87
C PRO A 143 21.70 -6.68 3.40
N LEU A 144 22.40 -7.27 4.37
CA LEU A 144 23.67 -6.78 4.91
C LEU A 144 24.78 -7.78 4.57
N PRO A 145 26.06 -7.37 4.52
CA PRO A 145 27.17 -8.28 4.20
C PRO A 145 27.20 -9.56 5.05
N ASN A 146 26.80 -9.48 6.32
CA ASN A 146 26.79 -10.61 7.27
C ASN A 146 25.43 -10.74 7.99
N GLY A 147 24.32 -10.38 7.34
CA GLY A 147 23.03 -10.39 8.01
C GLY A 147 21.90 -9.76 7.21
N GLN A 148 20.86 -9.33 7.91
CA GLN A 148 19.73 -8.62 7.32
C GLN A 148 19.15 -7.61 8.30
N ALA A 149 18.71 -6.47 7.79
CA ALA A 149 17.86 -5.55 8.51
C ALA A 149 16.42 -5.64 7.98
N VAL A 150 15.44 -5.60 8.86
CA VAL A 150 14.03 -5.69 8.52
C VAL A 150 13.27 -4.57 9.22
N LEU A 151 12.55 -3.79 8.42
CA LEU A 151 11.62 -2.77 8.91
C LEU A 151 10.23 -3.41 9.01
N PHE A 152 9.69 -3.44 10.22
CA PHE A 152 8.32 -3.86 10.50
C PHE A 152 7.38 -2.67 10.51
N GLU A 153 6.15 -2.92 10.07
CA GLU A 153 4.97 -2.11 10.25
C GLU A 153 4.12 -2.71 11.37
N LEU A 154 3.79 -1.90 12.37
CA LEU A 154 3.04 -2.27 13.56
C LEU A 154 1.66 -1.60 13.52
N TYR A 155 0.62 -2.37 13.20
CA TYR A 155 -0.75 -1.88 13.04
C TYR A 155 -1.47 -1.92 14.37
N SER A 156 -1.86 -0.77 14.91
CA SER A 156 -2.54 -0.71 16.22
C SER A 156 -4.05 -0.97 16.15
N GLY A 157 -4.65 -0.98 14.96
CA GLY A 157 -6.11 -1.09 14.79
C GLY A 157 -6.92 0.17 15.14
N GLY A 158 -6.30 1.12 15.84
CA GLY A 158 -6.94 2.34 16.30
C GLY A 158 -6.89 3.48 15.29
N VAL A 159 -7.92 4.32 15.30
CA VAL A 159 -7.97 5.55 14.46
C VAL A 159 -6.97 6.62 14.90
N ALA A 160 -6.45 6.55 16.12
CA ALA A 160 -5.57 7.57 16.68
C ALA A 160 -4.11 7.41 16.23
N CYS A 161 -3.60 6.19 16.09
CA CYS A 161 -2.20 5.93 15.71
C CYS A 161 -2.15 4.67 14.84
N PRO A 162 -2.65 4.72 13.59
CA PRO A 162 -2.95 3.50 12.84
C PRO A 162 -1.71 2.64 12.56
N LEU A 163 -0.52 3.26 12.51
CA LEU A 163 0.70 2.58 12.12
C LEU A 163 1.94 3.14 12.84
N LEU A 164 2.73 2.24 13.42
CA LEU A 164 4.09 2.50 13.87
C LEU A 164 5.08 1.63 13.10
N TYR A 165 6.37 1.89 13.28
CA TYR A 165 7.46 1.18 12.63
C TYR A 165 8.47 0.68 13.65
N GLN A 166 9.15 -0.41 13.35
CA GLN A 166 10.19 -0.96 14.20
C GLN A 166 11.26 -1.63 13.37
N LEU A 167 12.52 -1.36 13.67
CA LEU A 167 13.66 -1.92 12.95
C LEU A 167 14.24 -3.10 13.72
N ALA A 168 14.40 -4.24 13.05
CA ALA A 168 15.25 -5.33 13.50
C ALA A 168 16.51 -5.45 12.66
N VAL A 169 17.62 -5.80 13.29
CA VAL A 169 18.89 -6.08 12.63
C VAL A 169 19.45 -7.39 13.18
N ALA A 170 19.51 -8.40 12.32
CA ALA A 170 20.15 -9.69 12.61
C ALA A 170 21.51 -9.73 11.92
N GLN A 171 22.56 -10.05 12.68
CA GLN A 171 23.91 -10.27 12.16
C GLN A 171 24.46 -11.60 12.64
N GLN A 172 25.25 -12.27 11.80
CA GLN A 172 25.90 -13.50 12.17
C GLN A 172 26.90 -13.27 13.32
N GLY A 173 26.74 -14.01 14.42
CA GLY A 173 27.61 -13.91 15.58
C GLY A 173 27.36 -12.73 16.51
N ALA A 174 26.26 -11.98 16.32
CA ALA A 174 25.83 -10.92 17.22
C ALA A 174 24.39 -11.13 17.68
N LEU A 175 24.03 -10.53 18.83
CA LEU A 175 22.65 -10.49 19.28
C LEU A 175 21.83 -9.64 18.31
N THR A 176 20.62 -10.10 18.02
CA THR A 176 19.69 -9.31 17.22
C THR A 176 19.31 -8.03 17.94
N MET A 177 19.37 -6.94 17.19
CA MET A 177 18.95 -5.64 17.67
C MET A 177 17.52 -5.39 17.24
N LEU A 178 16.69 -4.94 18.18
CA LEU A 178 15.34 -4.48 17.91
C LEU A 178 15.21 -3.04 18.43
N SER A 179 14.83 -2.12 17.55
CA SER A 179 14.58 -0.73 17.95
C SER A 179 13.34 -0.66 18.84
N ARG A 180 13.18 0.45 19.56
CA ARG A 180 11.85 0.81 20.06
C ARG A 180 10.93 1.11 18.86
N PRO A 181 9.61 0.89 18.97
CA PRO A 181 8.65 1.41 18.02
C PRO A 181 8.82 2.92 17.83
N PHE A 182 8.75 3.38 16.59
CA PHE A 182 8.84 4.79 16.21
C PHE A 182 7.79 5.10 15.14
N GLY A 183 7.35 6.34 15.06
CA GLY A 183 6.24 6.70 14.21
C GLY A 183 5.54 7.96 14.70
N THR A 184 4.67 8.49 13.84
CA THR A 184 3.72 9.53 14.20
C THR A 184 2.33 8.90 14.21
N CYS A 185 1.48 9.36 15.13
CA CYS A 185 0.06 9.04 15.18
C CYS A 185 -0.73 9.77 14.07
N SER A 186 -0.18 9.79 12.85
CA SER A 186 -0.70 10.52 11.69
C SER A 186 -0.74 9.58 10.49
N ASP A 187 -1.03 10.11 9.32
CA ASP A 187 -1.14 9.36 8.06
C ASP A 187 0.13 8.53 7.77
N LEU A 188 0.00 7.60 6.82
CA LEU A 188 1.08 6.72 6.38
C LEU A 188 2.32 7.53 5.94
N GLY A 189 3.49 7.13 6.44
CA GLY A 189 4.77 7.72 6.07
C GLY A 189 5.17 7.42 4.63
N LYS A 190 5.90 8.35 4.01
CA LYS A 190 6.54 8.11 2.71
C LYS A 190 7.85 7.35 2.92
N PHE A 191 7.90 6.12 2.42
CA PHE A 191 9.06 5.25 2.52
C PHE A 191 9.92 5.35 1.25
N SER A 192 11.24 5.44 1.44
CA SER A 192 12.24 5.40 0.36
C SER A 192 13.45 4.59 0.82
N HIS A 193 14.13 3.93 -0.11
CA HIS A 193 15.28 3.09 0.20
C HIS A 193 16.29 3.07 -0.96
N ASP A 194 17.53 2.70 -0.62
CA ASP A 194 18.62 2.41 -1.55
C ASP A 194 19.41 1.19 -1.06
N ALA A 195 20.56 0.91 -1.68
CA ALA A 195 21.39 -0.25 -1.31
C ALA A 195 22.02 -0.14 0.08
N ASN A 196 22.09 1.06 0.66
CA ASN A 196 22.77 1.36 1.92
C ASN A 196 21.80 1.61 3.07
N GLY A 197 20.48 1.71 2.83
CA GLY A 197 19.55 2.00 3.89
C GLY A 197 18.16 2.41 3.44
N PHE A 198 17.43 3.03 4.36
CA PHE A 198 16.11 3.58 4.09
C PHE A 198 15.89 4.92 4.79
N ALA A 199 14.95 5.69 4.25
CA ALA A 199 14.40 6.88 4.87
C ALA A 199 12.86 6.80 4.89
N LEU A 200 12.30 7.20 6.02
CA LEU A 200 10.86 7.24 6.28
C LEU A 200 10.47 8.67 6.67
N ASP A 201 9.74 9.34 5.80
CA ASP A 201 9.19 10.68 6.03
C ASP A 201 7.77 10.55 6.57
N LEU A 202 7.61 10.79 7.88
CA LEU A 202 6.36 10.70 8.59
C LEU A 202 5.66 12.06 8.60
N PRO A 203 4.41 12.14 8.11
CA PRO A 203 3.62 13.36 8.21
C PRO A 203 3.26 13.64 9.68
N GLY A 204 3.08 14.90 10.03
CA GLY A 204 2.74 15.28 11.40
C GLY A 204 3.09 16.72 11.72
N ASN A 205 2.80 17.13 12.96
CA ASN A 205 3.23 18.41 13.50
C ASN A 205 3.88 18.22 14.89
N PRO A 206 5.23 18.19 14.99
CA PRO A 206 6.17 18.29 13.87
C PRO A 206 6.16 17.03 13.00
N SER A 207 6.53 17.19 11.72
CA SER A 207 6.84 16.03 10.87
C SER A 207 8.14 15.40 11.35
N GLU A 208 8.33 14.11 11.06
CA GLU A 208 9.54 13.38 11.46
C GLU A 208 10.16 12.69 10.26
N ARG A 209 11.48 12.76 10.13
CA ARG A 209 12.23 11.95 9.17
C ARG A 209 13.08 10.94 9.91
N TRP A 210 12.89 9.66 9.65
CA TRP A 210 13.72 8.59 10.21
C TRP A 210 14.63 8.03 9.12
N VAL A 211 15.93 7.93 9.41
CA VAL A 211 16.92 7.40 8.47
C VAL A 211 17.68 6.28 9.15
N TRP A 212 17.80 5.16 8.47
CA TRP A 212 18.71 4.10 8.83
C TRP A 212 19.80 3.95 7.78
N ASP A 213 21.03 3.81 8.24
CA ASP A 213 22.24 3.70 7.43
C ASP A 213 23.00 2.41 7.82
N SER A 214 23.21 1.53 6.84
CA SER A 214 23.89 0.25 7.04
C SER A 214 25.40 0.40 7.25
N SER A 215 26.02 1.48 6.78
CA SER A 215 27.45 1.73 6.97
C SER A 215 27.77 2.08 8.42
N SER A 216 26.88 2.82 9.08
CA SER A 216 27.01 3.17 10.50
C SER A 216 26.14 2.32 11.43
N MET A 217 25.33 1.41 10.89
CA MET A 217 24.35 0.60 11.62
C MET A 217 23.49 1.43 12.58
N THR A 218 23.10 2.64 12.16
CA THR A 218 22.43 3.62 13.03
C THR A 218 21.06 3.99 12.48
N LEU A 219 20.03 3.89 13.34
CA LEU A 219 18.72 4.49 13.11
C LEU A 219 18.68 5.85 13.82
N ARG A 220 18.35 6.91 13.09
CA ARG A 220 18.28 8.27 13.64
C ARG A 220 17.04 9.02 13.16
N LYS A 221 16.46 9.80 14.07
CA LYS A 221 15.49 10.84 13.74
C LYS A 221 16.24 12.08 13.27
N GLN A 222 15.97 12.52 12.05
CA GLN A 222 16.39 13.79 11.48
C GLN A 222 15.24 14.79 11.69
N SER A 223 15.54 15.87 12.41
CA SER A 223 14.64 16.99 12.67
C SER A 223 14.48 17.89 11.46
#